data_AF-A0A957VBL1-F1
#
_entry.id   AF-A0A957VBL1-F1
#
_cell.length_a   1.000
_cell.length_b   1.000
_cell.length_c   1.000
_cell.angle_alpha   90.00
_cell.angle_beta   90.00
_cell.angle_gamma   90.00
#
_symmetry.space_group_name_H-M   'P 1'
#
loop_
_entity.id
_entity.type
_entity.pdbx_description
1 polymer ?
#
loop_
_entity_poly.entity_id
_entity_poly.type
_entity_poly.pdbx_seq_one_letter_code
_entity_poly.pdbx_strand_id
1 'polypeptide(L)'
;MAVANQACIDTRKLAQVLALPRLPDGFAVTVERAIAAMAPRDVQKTIDALLASTRAWLLAEQRAALRADATYAAVFHAGYPELKRDLQAIMLACEQADLYAAKGAVLSLLHEMSRGIAQVATGIEVTRFNALADYEQQLMVLGFPALLAPLVAGDFHALERQCHHFDRRLQAFLQENGVGLNDFATLEELKLFLRPSPPSG
;
A
#
# COMPACT_ATOMS: atom_id res chain seq x y z
N MET A 1 -13.29 13.14 -9.03
CA MET A 1 -14.56 13.02 -9.81
C MET A 1 -14.51 13.76 -11.14
N ALA A 2 -14.25 15.08 -11.17
CA ALA A 2 -14.13 15.84 -12.42
C ALA A 2 -13.08 15.26 -13.39
N VAL A 3 -11.88 14.97 -12.89
CA VAL A 3 -10.79 14.32 -13.66
C VAL A 3 -11.20 12.94 -14.20
N ALA A 4 -11.81 12.11 -13.37
CA ALA A 4 -12.29 10.77 -13.77
C ALA A 4 -13.41 10.81 -14.82
N ASN A 5 -14.17 11.91 -14.88
CA ASN A 5 -15.17 12.17 -15.91
C ASN A 5 -14.61 12.97 -17.10
N GLN A 6 -13.33 13.34 -17.08
CA GLN A 6 -12.70 14.24 -18.05
C GLN A 6 -13.52 15.52 -18.29
N ALA A 7 -14.17 16.02 -17.23
CA ALA A 7 -15.11 17.13 -17.31
C ALA A 7 -14.56 18.37 -16.61
N CYS A 8 -14.65 19.52 -17.27
CA CYS A 8 -14.38 20.81 -16.65
C CYS A 8 -15.68 21.32 -15.99
N ILE A 9 -15.75 21.23 -14.66
CA ILE A 9 -16.90 21.67 -13.87
C ILE A 9 -16.45 22.59 -12.72
N ASP A 10 -17.34 23.44 -12.25
CA ASP A 10 -17.16 24.16 -10.98
C ASP A 10 -17.67 23.28 -9.84
N THR A 11 -16.76 22.72 -9.05
CA THR A 11 -17.09 21.83 -7.93
C THR A 11 -17.84 22.53 -6.78
N ARG A 12 -17.90 23.86 -6.79
CA ARG A 12 -18.72 24.65 -5.86
C ARG A 12 -20.20 24.67 -6.25
N LYS A 13 -20.53 24.27 -7.49
CA LYS A 13 -21.91 24.22 -8.00
C LYS A 13 -22.41 22.78 -7.97
N LEU A 14 -23.20 22.43 -6.96
CA LEU A 14 -23.69 21.06 -6.77
C LEU A 14 -24.40 20.50 -8.01
N ALA A 15 -25.22 21.30 -8.70
CA ALA A 15 -25.88 20.88 -9.93
C ALA A 15 -24.90 20.43 -11.03
N GLN A 16 -23.72 21.06 -11.14
CA GLN A 16 -22.70 20.63 -12.11
C GLN A 16 -22.00 19.35 -11.68
N VAL A 17 -21.83 19.12 -10.37
CA VAL A 17 -21.27 17.88 -9.85
C VAL A 17 -22.24 16.72 -10.05
N LEU A 18 -23.54 16.93 -9.78
CA LEU A 18 -24.59 15.91 -9.94
C LEU A 18 -24.87 15.58 -11.41
N ALA A 19 -24.55 16.48 -12.34
CA ALA A 19 -24.67 16.25 -13.78
C ALA A 19 -23.48 15.45 -14.36
N LEU A 20 -22.47 15.09 -13.56
CA LEU A 20 -21.36 14.28 -14.05
C LEU A 20 -21.88 12.91 -14.52
N PRO A 21 -21.43 12.40 -15.69
CA PRO A 21 -21.88 11.12 -16.23
C PRO A 21 -21.64 9.92 -15.31
N ARG A 22 -20.61 10.01 -14.45
CA ARG A 22 -20.18 8.94 -13.55
C ARG A 22 -20.01 9.49 -12.15
N LEU A 23 -20.73 8.90 -11.20
CA LEU A 23 -20.71 9.23 -9.78
C LEU A 23 -20.72 7.94 -8.95
N PRO A 24 -20.23 7.99 -7.70
CA PRO A 24 -20.43 6.90 -6.75
C PRO A 24 -21.92 6.56 -6.56
N ASP A 25 -22.23 5.29 -6.32
CA ASP A 25 -23.61 4.88 -6.05
C ASP A 25 -24.19 5.64 -4.86
N GLY A 26 -25.41 6.18 -5.03
CA GLY A 26 -26.08 6.95 -4.00
C GLY A 26 -25.43 8.30 -3.66
N PHE A 27 -24.52 8.82 -4.49
CA PHE A 27 -23.82 10.09 -4.25
C PHE A 27 -24.79 11.25 -4.00
N ALA A 28 -25.79 11.43 -4.87
CA ALA A 28 -26.77 12.52 -4.75
C ALA A 28 -27.52 12.47 -3.40
N VAL A 29 -28.04 11.29 -3.05
CA VAL A 29 -28.75 11.05 -1.79
C VAL A 29 -27.85 11.31 -0.58
N THR A 30 -26.58 10.91 -0.65
CA THR A 30 -25.62 11.10 0.44
C THR A 30 -25.28 12.58 0.62
N VAL A 31 -25.12 13.33 -0.47
CA VAL A 31 -24.90 14.78 -0.42
C VAL A 31 -26.12 15.52 0.11
N GLU A 32 -27.33 15.16 -0.32
CA GLU A 32 -28.57 15.73 0.22
C GLU A 32 -28.70 15.50 1.72
N ARG A 33 -28.40 14.29 2.19
CA ARG A 33 -28.38 13.97 3.62
C ARG A 33 -27.33 14.77 4.38
N ALA A 34 -26.16 15.00 3.80
CA ALA A 34 -25.11 15.80 4.44
C ALA A 34 -25.52 17.27 4.57
N ILE A 35 -26.21 17.82 3.56
CA ILE A 35 -26.71 19.19 3.57
C ILE A 35 -27.86 19.35 4.57
N ALA A 36 -28.75 18.36 4.66
CA ALA A 36 -29.91 18.39 5.54
C ALA A 36 -29.62 18.03 7.01
N ALA A 37 -28.44 17.46 7.31
CA ALA A 37 -28.07 17.05 8.66
C ALA A 37 -27.80 18.28 9.54
N MET A 38 -28.57 18.40 10.62
CA MET A 38 -28.44 19.52 11.58
C MET A 38 -27.66 19.12 12.85
N ALA A 39 -27.54 17.82 13.14
CA ALA A 39 -26.81 17.32 14.28
C ALA A 39 -25.34 17.05 13.91
N PRO A 40 -24.34 17.51 14.71
CA PRO A 40 -22.92 17.32 14.40
C PRO A 40 -22.51 15.87 14.15
N ARG A 41 -23.08 14.92 14.90
CA ARG A 41 -22.80 13.48 14.72
C ARG A 41 -23.33 12.93 13.39
N ASP A 42 -24.49 13.41 12.95
CA ASP A 42 -25.09 12.98 11.69
C ASP A 42 -24.36 13.59 10.49
N VAL A 43 -23.90 14.84 10.61
CA VAL A 43 -23.00 15.46 9.63
C VAL A 43 -21.73 14.62 9.50
N GLN A 44 -21.03 14.35 10.61
CA GLN A 44 -19.79 13.56 10.59
C GLN A 44 -20.01 12.19 9.93
N LYS A 45 -21.02 11.44 10.39
CA LYS A 45 -21.33 10.11 9.84
C LYS A 45 -21.62 10.15 8.34
N THR A 46 -22.33 11.17 7.88
CA THR A 46 -22.69 11.29 6.45
C THR A 46 -21.47 11.69 5.61
N ILE A 47 -20.60 12.55 6.14
CA ILE A 47 -19.32 12.90 5.49
C ILE A 47 -18.39 11.69 5.41
N ASP A 48 -18.26 10.91 6.48
CA ASP A 48 -17.44 9.68 6.48
C ASP A 48 -17.96 8.69 5.42
N ALA A 49 -19.27 8.51 5.32
CA ALA A 49 -19.89 7.67 4.31
C ALA A 49 -19.64 8.20 2.87
N LEU A 50 -19.73 9.52 2.67
CA LEU A 50 -19.45 10.16 1.38
C LEU A 50 -17.99 9.99 0.97
N LEU A 51 -17.06 10.17 1.90
CA LEU A 51 -15.63 9.97 1.67
C LEU A 51 -15.32 8.52 1.34
N ALA A 52 -15.86 7.58 2.12
CA ALA A 52 -15.65 6.15 1.91
C ALA A 52 -16.17 5.68 0.55
N SER A 53 -17.40 6.06 0.17
CA SER A 53 -18.00 5.69 -1.11
C SER A 53 -17.28 6.32 -2.30
N THR A 54 -16.92 7.61 -2.19
CA THR A 54 -16.17 8.32 -3.23
C THR A 54 -14.78 7.71 -3.44
N ARG A 55 -14.10 7.35 -2.35
CA ARG A 55 -12.80 6.68 -2.40
C ARG A 55 -12.92 5.31 -3.07
N ALA A 56 -13.88 4.49 -2.65
CA ALA A 56 -14.10 3.18 -3.24
C ALA A 56 -14.37 3.26 -4.75
N TRP A 57 -15.20 4.23 -5.17
CA TRP A 57 -15.47 4.50 -6.58
C TRP A 57 -14.21 4.94 -7.34
N LEU A 58 -13.46 5.93 -6.84
CA LEU A 58 -12.21 6.39 -7.49
C LEU A 58 -11.18 5.26 -7.63
N LEU A 59 -11.08 4.37 -6.64
CA LEU A 59 -10.22 3.20 -6.74
C LEU A 59 -10.73 2.27 -7.85
N ALA A 60 -12.02 1.98 -7.92
CA ALA A 60 -12.58 1.14 -9.00
C ALA A 60 -12.34 1.74 -10.39
N GLU A 61 -12.50 3.06 -10.55
CA GLU A 61 -12.16 3.80 -11.77
C GLU A 61 -10.70 3.62 -12.17
N GLN A 62 -9.81 3.79 -11.20
CA GLN A 62 -8.39 3.62 -11.40
C GLN A 62 -8.04 2.18 -11.84
N ARG A 63 -8.67 1.16 -11.24
CA ARG A 63 -8.50 -0.25 -11.66
C ARG A 63 -8.91 -0.47 -13.11
N ALA A 64 -10.04 0.09 -13.52
CA ALA A 64 -10.55 -0.08 -14.87
C ALA A 64 -9.64 0.58 -15.92
N ALA A 65 -9.06 1.74 -15.59
CA ALA A 65 -8.22 2.51 -16.51
C ALA A 65 -6.75 2.09 -16.52
N LEU A 66 -6.20 1.67 -15.37
CA LEU A 66 -4.77 1.38 -15.19
C LEU A 66 -4.45 -0.11 -15.08
N ARG A 67 -5.39 -1.00 -15.43
CA ARG A 67 -5.19 -2.45 -15.41
C ARG A 67 -4.02 -2.85 -16.32
N ALA A 68 -2.83 -2.85 -15.75
CA ALA A 68 -1.69 -3.61 -16.24
C ALA A 68 -1.72 -4.93 -15.48
N ASP A 69 -1.66 -6.04 -16.20
CA ASP A 69 -1.47 -7.36 -15.59
C ASP A 69 -0.08 -7.39 -14.95
N ALA A 70 -0.01 -6.96 -13.69
CA ALA A 70 1.19 -6.98 -12.90
C ALA A 70 1.23 -8.28 -12.10
N THR A 71 2.30 -9.05 -12.24
CA THR A 71 2.55 -10.21 -11.39
C THR A 71 3.46 -9.79 -10.24
N TYR A 72 3.40 -10.52 -9.12
CA TYR A 72 4.36 -10.33 -8.02
C TYR A 72 5.81 -10.46 -8.49
N ALA A 73 6.10 -11.41 -9.39
CA ALA A 73 7.41 -11.58 -10.00
C ALA A 73 7.92 -10.33 -10.74
N ALA A 74 7.03 -9.63 -11.46
CA ALA A 74 7.38 -8.41 -12.17
C ALA A 74 7.55 -7.22 -11.22
N VAL A 75 6.66 -7.07 -10.23
CA VAL A 75 6.65 -5.94 -9.30
C VAL A 75 7.78 -6.01 -8.28
N PHE A 76 8.07 -7.21 -7.77
CA PHE A 76 9.13 -7.44 -6.78
C PHE A 76 10.40 -8.01 -7.41
N HIS A 77 10.61 -7.82 -8.72
CA HIS A 77 11.83 -8.27 -9.38
C HIS A 77 13.06 -7.66 -8.70
N ALA A 78 13.90 -8.51 -8.08
CA ALA A 78 15.03 -8.08 -7.26
C ALA A 78 14.65 -7.12 -6.11
N GLY A 79 13.40 -7.14 -5.64
CA GLY A 79 12.92 -6.26 -4.58
C GLY A 79 13.31 -6.72 -3.17
N TYR A 80 13.58 -8.03 -2.97
CA TYR A 80 13.91 -8.56 -1.64
C TYR A 80 15.14 -7.88 -0.99
N PRO A 81 16.28 -7.68 -1.67
CA PRO A 81 17.42 -7.01 -1.06
C PRO A 81 17.12 -5.58 -0.57
N GLU A 82 16.28 -4.84 -1.30
CA GLU A 82 15.87 -3.49 -0.89
C GLU A 82 14.97 -3.52 0.35
N LEU A 83 13.97 -4.41 0.36
CA LEU A 83 13.08 -4.59 1.50
C LEU A 83 13.83 -5.12 2.74
N LYS A 84 14.80 -6.02 2.54
CA LYS A 84 15.69 -6.53 3.59
C LYS A 84 16.57 -5.43 4.16
N ARG A 85 17.08 -4.51 3.33
CA ARG A 85 17.81 -3.33 3.79
C ARG A 85 16.94 -2.43 4.66
N ASP A 86 15.68 -2.20 4.28
CA ASP A 86 14.75 -1.41 5.09
C ASP A 86 14.46 -2.09 6.43
N LEU A 87 14.29 -3.42 6.46
CA LEU A 87 14.21 -4.20 7.71
C LEU A 87 15.45 -4.08 8.59
N GLN A 88 16.65 -4.14 8.00
CA GLN A 88 17.92 -3.95 8.70
C GLN A 88 18.05 -2.54 9.28
N ALA A 89 17.57 -1.51 8.57
CA ALA A 89 17.54 -0.15 9.08
C ALA A 89 16.63 -0.01 10.30
N ILE A 90 15.48 -0.71 10.33
CA ILE A 90 14.61 -0.75 11.51
C ILE A 90 15.33 -1.42 12.69
N MET A 91 15.97 -2.57 12.47
CA MET A 91 16.69 -3.30 13.53
C MET A 91 17.84 -2.46 14.10
N LEU A 92 18.65 -1.81 13.24
CA LEU A 92 19.71 -0.91 13.67
C LEU A 92 19.17 0.28 14.50
N ALA A 93 18.04 0.84 14.09
CA ALA A 93 17.38 1.90 14.86
C ALA A 93 16.87 1.40 16.22
N CYS A 94 16.43 0.14 16.32
CA CYS A 94 16.05 -0.49 17.58
C CYS A 94 17.25 -0.65 18.52
N GLU A 95 18.40 -1.12 18.01
CA GLU A 95 19.65 -1.22 18.77
C GLU A 95 20.09 0.13 19.35
N GLN A 96 19.87 1.21 18.60
CA GLN A 96 20.21 2.57 18.99
C GLN A 96 19.11 3.27 19.81
N ALA A 97 17.96 2.61 20.00
CA ALA A 97 16.74 3.20 20.57
C ALA A 97 16.34 4.54 19.88
N ASP A 98 16.61 4.66 18.57
CA ASP A 98 16.29 5.85 17.77
C ASP A 98 14.89 5.73 17.17
N LEU A 99 13.91 6.32 17.84
CA LEU A 99 12.52 6.33 17.39
C LEU A 99 12.33 7.06 16.06
N TYR A 100 13.13 8.09 15.77
CA TYR A 100 12.98 8.86 14.53
C TYR A 100 13.45 8.04 13.34
N ALA A 101 14.61 7.40 13.45
CA ALA A 101 15.12 6.49 12.44
C ALA A 101 14.18 5.28 12.25
N ALA A 102 13.71 4.67 13.35
CA ALA A 102 12.78 3.54 13.29
C ALA A 102 11.47 3.90 12.58
N LYS A 103 10.89 5.08 12.87
CA LYS A 103 9.68 5.56 12.20
C LYS A 103 9.87 5.72 10.70
N GLY A 104 10.98 6.33 10.27
CA GLY A 104 11.28 6.52 8.86
C GLY A 104 11.41 5.19 8.11
N ALA A 105 12.16 4.25 8.68
CA ALA A 105 12.39 2.95 8.07
C ALA A 105 11.12 2.06 8.03
N VAL A 106 10.33 2.04 9.11
CA VAL A 106 9.03 1.33 9.12
C VAL A 106 8.08 1.90 8.06
N LEU A 107 8.02 3.23 7.93
CA LEU A 107 7.17 3.87 6.93
C LEU A 107 7.58 3.50 5.50
N SER A 108 8.89 3.54 5.21
CA SER A 108 9.44 3.12 3.91
C SER A 108 9.03 1.69 3.58
N LEU A 109 9.31 0.75 4.49
CA LEU A 109 9.01 -0.68 4.29
C LEU A 109 7.53 -0.92 4.02
N LEU A 110 6.65 -0.38 4.87
CA LEU A 110 5.21 -0.60 4.73
C LEU A 110 4.67 0.04 3.45
N HIS A 111 5.18 1.21 3.06
CA HIS A 111 4.78 1.86 1.81
C HIS A 111 5.12 1.01 0.59
N GLU A 112 6.35 0.51 0.51
CA GLU A 112 6.85 -0.22 -0.64
C GLU A 112 6.15 -1.58 -0.78
N MET A 113 5.98 -2.29 0.34
CA MET A 113 5.21 -3.54 0.39
C MET A 113 3.78 -3.34 -0.06
N SER A 114 3.07 -2.37 0.52
CA SER A 114 1.67 -2.13 0.17
C SER A 114 1.49 -1.61 -1.25
N ARG A 115 2.42 -0.80 -1.77
CA ARG A 115 2.38 -0.35 -3.16
C ARG A 115 2.49 -1.54 -4.11
N GLY A 116 3.48 -2.42 -3.90
CA GLY A 116 3.68 -3.57 -4.76
C GLY A 116 2.52 -4.57 -4.69
N ILE A 117 2.04 -4.87 -3.49
CA ILE A 117 0.87 -5.75 -3.29
C ILE A 117 -0.38 -5.18 -3.92
N ALA A 118 -0.68 -3.89 -3.71
CA ALA A 118 -1.86 -3.27 -4.29
C ALA A 118 -1.80 -3.24 -5.82
N GLN A 119 -0.60 -3.03 -6.40
CA GLN A 119 -0.42 -3.09 -7.85
C GLN A 119 -0.79 -4.46 -8.41
N VAL A 120 -0.37 -5.55 -7.77
CA VAL A 120 -0.70 -6.91 -8.21
C VAL A 120 -2.14 -7.29 -7.88
N ALA A 121 -2.58 -7.06 -6.65
CA ALA A 121 -3.90 -7.50 -6.17
C ALA A 121 -5.06 -6.69 -6.78
N THR A 122 -4.80 -5.43 -7.15
CA THR A 122 -5.88 -4.54 -7.61
C THR A 122 -5.62 -3.91 -8.97
N GLY A 123 -4.41 -3.99 -9.52
CA GLY A 123 -4.04 -3.27 -10.74
C GLY A 123 -3.89 -1.76 -10.52
N ILE A 124 -3.77 -1.30 -9.27
CA ILE A 124 -3.61 0.11 -8.91
C ILE A 124 -2.18 0.38 -8.48
N GLU A 125 -1.53 1.34 -9.12
CA GLU A 125 -0.37 2.00 -8.56
C GLU A 125 -0.82 2.93 -7.41
N VAL A 126 -0.53 2.55 -6.18
CA VAL A 126 -0.92 3.32 -4.99
C VAL A 126 -0.10 4.61 -4.96
N THR A 127 -0.74 5.74 -5.27
CA THR A 127 -0.16 7.07 -5.11
C THR A 127 -0.76 7.75 -3.89
N ARG A 128 0.08 8.07 -2.90
CA ARG A 128 -0.04 9.04 -1.77
C ARG A 128 -1.37 9.18 -0.97
N PHE A 129 -2.41 8.37 -1.17
CA PHE A 129 -3.74 8.58 -0.57
C PHE A 129 -4.15 7.59 0.54
N ASN A 130 -3.36 6.55 0.84
CA ASN A 130 -3.67 5.57 1.90
C ASN A 130 -3.02 5.96 3.23
N ALA A 131 -3.74 5.77 4.35
CA ALA A 131 -3.18 5.94 5.67
C ALA A 131 -2.27 4.76 6.03
N LEU A 132 -1.31 4.98 6.92
CA LEU A 132 -0.34 3.95 7.32
C LEU A 132 -1.00 2.71 7.94
N ALA A 133 -2.10 2.90 8.68
CA ALA A 133 -2.88 1.81 9.25
C ALA A 133 -3.56 0.95 8.17
N ASP A 134 -3.94 1.55 7.03
CA ASP A 134 -4.55 0.82 5.90
C ASP A 134 -3.52 -0.13 5.27
N TYR A 135 -2.25 0.28 5.22
CA TYR A 135 -1.14 -0.52 4.71
C TYR A 135 -0.86 -1.75 5.58
N GLU A 136 -0.72 -1.54 6.89
CA GLU A 136 -0.45 -2.62 7.83
C GLU A 136 -1.60 -3.64 7.87
N GLN A 137 -2.86 -3.18 7.87
CA GLN A 137 -4.01 -4.09 7.89
C GLN A 137 -4.04 -5.03 6.68
N GLN A 138 -3.71 -4.53 5.48
CA GLN A 138 -3.63 -5.36 4.28
C GLN A 138 -2.50 -6.39 4.37
N LEU A 139 -1.35 -6.01 4.92
CA LEU A 139 -0.23 -6.91 5.13
C LEU A 139 -0.55 -7.99 6.18
N MET A 140 -1.27 -7.63 7.24
CA MET A 140 -1.71 -8.58 8.27
C MET A 140 -2.66 -9.64 7.70
N VAL A 141 -3.54 -9.30 6.75
CA VAL A 141 -4.39 -10.28 6.05
C VAL A 141 -3.55 -11.29 5.26
N LEU A 142 -2.37 -10.88 4.78
CA LEU A 142 -1.40 -11.75 4.11
C LEU A 142 -0.46 -12.49 5.08
N GLY A 143 -0.68 -12.37 6.39
CA GLY A 143 0.07 -13.05 7.44
C GLY A 143 1.36 -12.34 7.88
N PHE A 144 1.57 -11.07 7.50
CA PHE A 144 2.68 -10.28 8.02
C PHE A 144 2.43 -9.81 9.45
N PRO A 145 3.46 -9.72 10.31
CA PRO A 145 3.32 -9.19 11.65
C PRO A 145 3.12 -7.67 11.65
N ALA A 146 2.44 -7.17 12.69
CA ALA A 146 2.30 -5.74 12.92
C ALA A 146 3.60 -5.11 13.46
N LEU A 147 4.01 -3.99 12.88
CA LEU A 147 5.17 -3.20 13.24
C LEU A 147 4.79 -1.86 13.90
N LEU A 148 3.60 -1.31 13.61
CA LEU A 148 3.18 -0.01 14.12
C LEU A 148 2.88 -0.03 15.62
N ALA A 149 2.24 -1.09 16.12
CA ALA A 149 1.92 -1.22 17.53
C ALA A 149 3.18 -1.14 18.44
N PRO A 150 4.23 -1.96 18.25
CA PRO A 150 5.45 -1.85 19.05
C PRO A 150 6.20 -0.53 18.82
N LEU A 151 6.19 0.00 17.59
CA LEU A 151 6.79 1.30 17.26
C LEU A 151 6.13 2.46 18.04
N VAL A 152 4.78 2.49 18.10
CA VAL A 152 4.02 3.52 18.83
C VAL A 152 4.23 3.40 20.33
N ALA A 153 4.36 2.17 20.84
CA ALA A 153 4.66 1.91 22.24
C ALA A 153 6.12 2.25 22.63
N GLY A 154 7.01 2.47 21.65
CA GLY A 154 8.45 2.62 21.88
C GLY A 154 9.12 1.33 22.37
N ASP A 155 8.51 0.18 22.12
CA ASP A 155 9.04 -1.13 22.51
C ASP A 155 9.98 -1.65 21.40
N PHE A 156 11.24 -1.19 21.44
CA PHE A 156 12.25 -1.53 20.45
C PHE A 156 12.56 -3.03 20.41
N HIS A 157 12.52 -3.72 21.55
CA HIS A 157 12.73 -5.17 21.57
C HIS A 157 11.57 -5.92 20.91
N ALA A 158 10.33 -5.51 21.15
CA ALA A 158 9.20 -6.09 20.43
C ALA A 158 9.26 -5.79 18.94
N LEU A 159 9.63 -4.55 18.56
CA LEU A 159 9.77 -4.16 17.15
C LEU A 159 10.81 -5.01 16.43
N GLU A 160 12.01 -5.18 17.00
CA GLU A 160 13.08 -6.02 16.44
C GLU A 160 12.63 -7.48 16.25
N ARG A 161 11.97 -8.09 17.26
CA ARG A 161 11.41 -9.44 17.11
C ARG A 161 10.42 -9.51 15.95
N GLN A 162 9.55 -8.51 15.82
CA GLN A 162 8.59 -8.47 14.71
C GLN A 162 9.28 -8.28 13.36
N CYS A 163 10.39 -7.55 13.26
CA CYS A 163 11.20 -7.47 12.05
C CYS A 163 11.72 -8.85 11.60
N HIS A 164 12.21 -9.68 12.53
CA HIS A 164 12.62 -11.05 12.19
C HIS A 164 11.46 -11.95 11.74
N HIS A 165 10.27 -11.78 12.32
CA HIS A 165 9.07 -12.46 11.84
C HIS A 165 8.64 -11.95 10.46
N PHE A 166 8.76 -10.64 10.23
CA PHE A 166 8.42 -9.99 8.97
C PHE A 166 9.33 -10.48 7.84
N ASP A 167 10.65 -10.53 8.07
CA ASP A 167 11.63 -11.01 7.10
C ASP A 167 11.34 -12.45 6.66
N ARG A 168 11.10 -13.35 7.63
CA ARG A 168 10.75 -14.75 7.31
C ARG A 168 9.45 -14.84 6.50
N ARG A 169 8.44 -14.05 6.85
CA ARG A 169 7.19 -14.01 6.08
C ARG A 169 7.40 -13.44 4.68
N LEU A 170 8.23 -12.41 4.55
CA LEU A 170 8.57 -11.77 3.28
C LEU A 170 9.24 -12.77 2.34
N GLN A 171 10.26 -13.50 2.81
CA GLN A 171 10.94 -14.51 2.02
C GLN A 171 9.95 -15.58 1.51
N ALA A 172 9.13 -16.12 2.42
CA ALA A 172 8.12 -17.11 2.07
C ALA A 172 7.11 -16.54 1.04
N PHE A 173 6.60 -15.33 1.26
CA PHE A 173 5.65 -14.67 0.37
C PHE A 173 6.21 -14.48 -1.04
N LEU A 174 7.45 -14.01 -1.15
CA LEU A 174 8.10 -13.79 -2.43
C LEU A 174 8.32 -15.11 -3.18
N GLN A 175 8.78 -16.16 -2.48
CA GLN A 175 8.99 -17.48 -3.07
C GLN A 175 7.66 -18.14 -3.51
N GLU A 176 6.62 -18.08 -2.67
CA GLU A 176 5.25 -18.55 -2.98
C GLU A 176 4.71 -17.92 -4.28
N ASN A 177 5.15 -16.69 -4.58
CA ASN A 177 4.72 -15.93 -5.74
C ASN A 177 5.75 -15.90 -6.88
N GLY A 178 6.73 -16.82 -6.86
CA GLY A 178 7.70 -17.00 -7.95
C GLY A 178 8.74 -15.88 -8.08
N VAL A 179 8.94 -15.08 -7.03
CA VAL A 179 9.94 -13.99 -6.99
C VAL A 179 11.26 -14.58 -6.51
N GLY A 180 12.33 -14.37 -7.29
CA GLY A 180 13.68 -14.69 -6.87
C GLY A 180 14.16 -13.73 -5.78
N LEU A 181 14.69 -14.28 -4.67
CA LEU A 181 15.19 -13.45 -3.56
C LEU A 181 16.47 -12.70 -3.93
N ASN A 182 17.28 -13.21 -4.86
CA ASN A 182 18.58 -12.63 -5.23
C ASN A 182 19.47 -12.33 -4.00
N ASP A 183 19.37 -13.21 -2.98
CA ASP A 183 20.17 -13.18 -1.76
C ASP A 183 21.28 -14.23 -1.93
N PHE A 184 22.52 -13.77 -2.02
CA PHE A 184 23.68 -14.61 -2.29
C PHE A 184 24.57 -14.62 -1.06
N ALA A 185 24.81 -15.79 -0.49
CA ALA A 185 25.71 -15.96 0.64
C ALA A 185 27.18 -15.85 0.19
N THR A 186 27.47 -16.10 -1.09
CA THR A 186 28.83 -16.14 -1.63
C THR A 186 28.99 -15.44 -2.97
N LEU A 187 30.22 -15.00 -3.26
CA LEU A 187 30.60 -14.45 -4.56
C LEU A 187 30.39 -15.46 -5.70
N GLU A 188 30.52 -16.75 -5.42
CA GLU A 188 30.33 -17.81 -6.43
C GLU A 188 28.85 -17.99 -6.79
N GLU A 189 27.95 -17.90 -5.83
CA GLU A 189 26.50 -17.88 -6.09
C GLU A 189 26.11 -16.68 -6.97
N LEU A 190 26.66 -15.49 -6.68
CA LEU A 190 26.45 -14.30 -7.51
C LEU A 190 26.99 -14.51 -8.94
N LYS A 191 28.20 -15.05 -9.09
CA LYS A 191 28.80 -15.33 -10.40
C LYS A 191 27.97 -16.33 -11.21
N LEU A 192 27.39 -17.35 -10.57
CA LEU A 192 26.51 -18.32 -11.23
C LEU A 192 25.24 -17.66 -11.74
N PHE A 193 24.62 -16.79 -10.93
CA PHE A 193 23.43 -16.04 -11.31
C PHE A 193 23.67 -15.09 -12.50
N LEU A 194 24.84 -14.45 -12.57
CA LEU A 194 25.19 -13.50 -13.64
C LEU A 194 25.56 -14.15 -14.98
N ARG A 195 25.68 -15.48 -15.05
CA ARG A 195 26.02 -16.15 -16.31
C ARG A 195 24.84 -16.04 -17.30
N PRO A 196 25.07 -15.60 -18.55
CA PRO A 196 24.02 -15.59 -19.55
C PRO A 196 23.54 -17.02 -19.80
N SER A 197 22.22 -17.22 -19.83
CA SER A 197 21.65 -18.53 -20.21
C SER A 197 22.13 -18.90 -21.61
N PRO A 198 22.47 -20.18 -21.86
CA PRO A 198 22.86 -20.62 -23.20
C PRO A 198 21.72 -20.30 -24.18
N PRO A 199 22.03 -19.89 -25.42
CA PRO A 199 21.01 -19.60 -26.41
C PRO A 199 20.14 -20.84 -26.60
N SER A 200 18.83 -20.69 -26.39
CA SER A 200 17.84 -21.70 -26.70
C SER A 200 17.94 -22.03 -28.20
N GLY A 201 18.49 -23.20 -28.52
CA GLY A 201 18.52 -23.75 -29.87
C GLY A 201 17.17 -24.33 -30.29
#